data_AF-A0A3L7LTR2-F1
#
_entry.id   AF-A0A3L7LTR2-F1
#
_cell.length_a   1.000
_cell.length_b   1.000
_cell.length_c   1.000
_cell.angle_alpha   90.00
_cell.angle_beta   90.00
_cell.angle_gamma   90.00
#
_symmetry.space_group_name_H-M   'P 1'
#
loop_
_entity.id
_entity.type
_entity.pdbx_description
1 polymer ?
#
loop_
_entity_poly.entity_id
_entity_poly.type
_entity_poly.pdbx_seq_one_letter_code
_entity_poly.pdbx_strand_id
1 'polypeptide(L)'
;AVYRASPSEEYRVDYRDIGLRALRNCCLYYLAFGDRDRAVRLTTKQYHQADNMTDTLAAMAAAVAAQLPCQATLLAEFDERWHHDGLVMDKWFSLQATSPAADALDRVKSLLTHSAFSLNNPNRVRALIGAFAANNPAAFHAADGSGYALLVEILTELNTRNPQVASRMVEPLILLKRYDLPRQRLMRATLERLKALENLSGDLFEKISKALADA
;
A
#
# COMPACT_ATOMS: atom_id res chain seq x y z
N ALA A 1 11.84 14.85 23.08
CA ALA A 1 12.42 14.18 24.25
C ALA A 1 12.15 12.68 24.21
N VAL A 2 10.87 12.26 24.17
CA VAL A 2 10.44 10.85 24.17
C VAL A 2 11.18 9.96 23.17
N TYR A 3 11.26 10.35 21.88
CA TYR A 3 12.02 9.59 20.86
C TYR A 3 13.45 9.21 21.29
N ARG A 4 14.15 10.12 21.99
CA ARG A 4 15.54 9.91 22.45
C ARG A 4 15.62 9.09 23.74
N ALA A 5 14.56 9.07 24.53
CA ALA A 5 14.50 8.39 25.83
C ALA A 5 14.04 6.92 25.73
N SER A 6 13.66 6.45 24.53
CA SER A 6 13.19 5.08 24.29
C SER A 6 14.11 4.25 23.38
N PRO A 7 15.46 4.28 23.50
CA PRO A 7 16.29 3.32 22.78
C PRO A 7 16.18 1.93 23.42
N SER A 8 16.12 0.88 22.60
CA SER A 8 16.53 -0.47 23.01
C SER A 8 18.01 -0.61 22.64
N GLU A 9 18.86 -1.00 23.58
CA GLU A 9 20.29 -1.21 23.34
C GLU A 9 20.56 -2.48 22.50
N GLU A 10 19.66 -3.45 22.58
CA GLU A 10 19.70 -4.71 21.83
C GLU A 10 18.29 -5.06 21.33
N TYR A 11 18.16 -5.56 20.11
CA TYR A 11 16.87 -6.01 19.61
C TYR A 11 16.38 -7.27 20.33
N ARG A 12 15.23 -7.15 21.00
CA ARG A 12 14.54 -8.28 21.66
C ARG A 12 13.07 -8.35 21.30
N VAL A 13 12.57 -9.58 21.19
CA VAL A 13 11.15 -9.89 20.98
C VAL A 13 10.48 -10.16 22.34
N ASP A 14 10.50 -9.16 23.22
CA ASP A 14 9.77 -9.15 24.48
C ASP A 14 8.79 -7.95 24.53
N TYR A 15 7.77 -8.06 25.37
CA TYR A 15 6.67 -7.10 25.39
C TYR A 15 7.11 -5.68 25.75
N ARG A 16 8.11 -5.52 26.63
CA ARG A 16 8.56 -4.21 27.07
C ARG A 16 9.32 -3.51 25.95
N ASP A 17 10.24 -4.22 25.32
CA ASP A 17 11.04 -3.70 24.21
C ASP A 17 10.20 -3.44 22.97
N ILE A 18 9.20 -4.27 22.69
CA ILE A 18 8.18 -4.00 21.65
C ILE A 18 7.45 -2.69 21.94
N GLY A 19 7.01 -2.46 23.18
CA GLY A 19 6.31 -1.24 23.58
C GLY A 19 7.17 0.02 23.43
N LEU A 20 8.44 -0.05 23.84
CA LEU A 20 9.39 1.06 23.70
C LEU A 20 9.68 1.38 22.23
N ARG A 21 9.92 0.36 21.39
CA ARG A 21 10.09 0.55 19.94
C ARG A 21 8.83 1.14 19.29
N ALA A 22 7.64 0.66 19.65
CA ALA A 22 6.38 1.20 19.13
C ALA A 22 6.22 2.69 19.48
N LEU A 23 6.50 3.08 20.73
CA LEU A 23 6.46 4.48 21.16
C LEU A 23 7.51 5.33 20.43
N ARG A 24 8.74 4.82 20.29
CA ARG A 24 9.81 5.50 19.56
C ARG A 24 9.44 5.73 18.10
N ASN A 25 8.90 4.72 17.42
CA ASN A 25 8.52 4.79 16.02
C ASN A 25 7.30 5.69 15.79
N CYS A 26 6.35 5.71 16.73
CA CYS A 26 5.27 6.70 16.75
C CYS A 26 5.83 8.13 16.86
N CYS A 27 6.80 8.37 17.74
CA CYS A 27 7.44 9.67 17.84
C CYS A 27 8.18 10.05 16.55
N LEU A 28 8.88 9.10 15.91
CA LEU A 28 9.58 9.36 14.64
C LEU A 28 8.59 9.78 13.55
N TYR A 29 7.44 9.10 13.46
CA TYR A 29 6.40 9.43 12.50
C TYR A 29 5.98 10.91 12.61
N TYR A 30 5.64 11.39 13.81
CA TYR A 30 5.30 12.81 14.01
C TYR A 30 6.49 13.75 13.76
N LEU A 31 7.70 13.37 14.15
CA LEU A 31 8.90 14.17 13.91
C LEU A 31 9.21 14.33 12.42
N ALA A 32 8.82 13.36 11.59
CA ALA A 32 9.02 13.43 10.14
C ALA A 32 8.22 14.57 9.48
N PHE A 33 7.10 14.99 10.06
CA PHE A 33 6.28 16.13 9.60
C PHE A 33 6.68 17.47 10.22
N GLY A 34 7.74 17.49 11.03
CA GLY A 34 8.27 18.71 11.65
C GLY A 34 9.28 19.44 10.77
N ASP A 35 10.33 19.97 11.39
CA ASP A 35 11.46 20.58 10.70
C ASP A 35 12.10 19.61 9.69
N ARG A 36 12.17 20.02 8.42
CA ARG A 36 12.52 19.14 7.30
C ARG A 36 13.93 18.57 7.41
N ASP A 37 14.92 19.39 7.74
CA ASP A 37 16.31 18.95 7.82
C ASP A 37 16.51 18.00 9.00
N ARG A 38 15.86 18.29 10.14
CA ARG A 38 15.86 17.40 11.29
C ARG A 38 15.15 16.08 10.99
N ALA A 39 14.01 16.12 10.29
CA ALA A 39 13.26 14.94 9.88
C ALA A 39 14.13 14.02 9.01
N VAL A 40 14.76 14.58 7.96
CA VAL A 40 15.69 13.82 7.09
C VAL A 40 16.80 13.18 7.91
N ARG A 41 17.50 13.95 8.76
CA ARG A 41 18.60 13.43 9.58
C ARG A 41 18.15 12.29 10.50
N LEU A 42 17.02 12.44 11.19
CA LEU A 42 16.53 11.42 12.14
C LEU A 42 16.10 10.15 11.42
N THR A 43 15.34 10.28 10.34
CA THR A 43 14.81 9.16 9.58
C THR A 43 15.93 8.37 8.88
N THR A 44 16.83 9.07 8.18
CA THR A 44 18.01 8.44 7.55
C THR A 44 18.91 7.77 8.59
N LYS A 45 19.16 8.42 9.73
CA LYS A 45 19.95 7.82 10.81
C LYS A 45 19.29 6.55 11.35
N GLN A 46 17.99 6.56 11.62
CA GLN A 46 17.31 5.36 12.12
C GLN A 46 17.33 4.24 11.08
N TYR A 47 17.15 4.54 9.80
CA TYR A 47 17.20 3.54 8.74
C TYR A 47 18.56 2.82 8.67
N HIS A 48 19.67 3.56 8.60
CA HIS A 48 20.99 2.95 8.44
C HIS A 48 21.54 2.32 9.73
N GLN A 49 21.07 2.75 10.91
CA GLN A 49 21.53 2.22 12.20
C GLN A 49 20.61 1.14 12.76
N ALA A 50 19.45 0.90 12.17
CA ALA A 50 18.55 -0.15 12.61
C ALA A 50 19.20 -1.54 12.43
N ASP A 51 19.17 -2.32 13.49
CA ASP A 51 19.60 -3.72 13.53
C ASP A 51 18.43 -4.71 13.30
N ASN A 52 17.22 -4.18 13.09
CA ASN A 52 15.99 -4.94 12.99
C ASN A 52 15.00 -4.31 11.99
N MET A 53 14.16 -5.16 11.39
CA MET A 53 13.20 -4.74 10.36
C MET A 53 12.11 -3.80 10.87
N THR A 54 11.79 -3.80 12.18
CA THR A 54 10.76 -2.93 12.76
C THR A 54 11.17 -1.47 12.64
N ASP A 55 12.40 -1.15 13.03
CA ASP A 55 12.91 0.22 13.01
C ASP A 55 13.29 0.68 11.60
N THR A 56 13.79 -0.24 10.75
CA THR A 56 14.04 0.03 9.31
C THR A 56 12.75 0.42 8.60
N LEU A 57 11.68 -0.39 8.73
CA LEU A 57 10.39 -0.10 8.09
C LEU A 57 9.73 1.16 8.67
N ALA A 58 9.84 1.40 9.97
CA ALA A 58 9.30 2.61 10.59
C ALA A 58 9.96 3.89 10.04
N ALA A 59 11.27 3.86 9.82
CA ALA A 59 11.99 4.97 9.21
C ALA A 59 11.53 5.19 7.76
N MET A 60 11.48 4.14 6.95
CA MET A 60 10.97 4.26 5.57
C MET A 60 9.54 4.78 5.53
N ALA A 61 8.66 4.25 6.39
CA ALA A 61 7.27 4.64 6.46
C ALA A 61 7.12 6.13 6.79
N ALA A 62 7.91 6.63 7.75
CA ALA A 62 7.94 8.04 8.08
C ALA A 62 8.47 8.91 6.93
N ALA A 63 9.52 8.46 6.22
CA ALA A 63 10.05 9.17 5.05
C ALA A 63 9.02 9.28 3.93
N VAL A 64 8.30 8.19 3.63
CA VAL A 64 7.29 8.12 2.58
C VAL A 64 6.08 8.97 2.93
N ALA A 65 5.57 8.86 4.16
CA ALA A 65 4.40 9.60 4.60
C ALA A 65 4.63 11.12 4.60
N ALA A 66 5.83 11.56 5.02
CA ALA A 66 6.20 12.98 5.04
C ALA A 66 6.84 13.47 3.73
N GLN A 67 6.94 12.62 2.69
CA GLN A 67 7.56 12.93 1.39
C GLN A 67 8.95 13.57 1.55
N LEU A 68 9.76 13.00 2.45
CA LEU A 68 11.08 13.52 2.76
C LEU A 68 12.05 13.34 1.59
N PRO A 69 13.00 14.27 1.38
CA PRO A 69 14.02 14.14 0.33
C PRO A 69 14.76 12.80 0.31
N CYS A 70 14.99 12.17 1.47
CA CYS A 70 15.70 10.89 1.54
C CYS A 70 14.85 9.68 1.11
N GLN A 71 13.53 9.81 0.96
CA GLN A 71 12.61 8.70 0.67
C GLN A 71 13.06 7.85 -0.53
N ALA A 72 13.42 8.49 -1.64
CA ALA A 72 13.78 7.77 -2.86
C ALA A 72 15.04 6.92 -2.67
N THR A 73 16.05 7.48 -2.00
CA THR A 73 17.28 6.76 -1.65
C THR A 73 16.99 5.57 -0.74
N LEU A 74 16.21 5.76 0.32
CA LEU A 74 15.89 4.67 1.26
C LEU A 74 15.10 3.55 0.58
N LEU A 75 14.15 3.89 -0.31
CA LEU A 75 13.39 2.90 -1.08
C LEU A 75 14.29 2.10 -2.04
N ALA A 76 15.22 2.76 -2.73
CA ALA A 76 16.13 2.13 -3.67
C ALA A 76 17.13 1.20 -2.96
N GLU A 77 17.73 1.65 -1.85
CA GLU A 77 18.63 0.81 -1.05
C GLU A 77 17.92 -0.41 -0.46
N PHE A 78 16.66 -0.25 -0.04
CA PHE A 78 15.87 -1.36 0.48
C PHE A 78 15.60 -2.40 -0.61
N ASP A 79 15.24 -1.96 -1.81
CA ASP A 79 15.03 -2.83 -2.96
C ASP A 79 16.32 -3.57 -3.34
N GLU A 80 17.44 -2.86 -3.52
CA GLU A 80 18.74 -3.47 -3.82
C GLU A 80 19.14 -4.54 -2.79
N ARG A 81 18.84 -4.30 -1.51
CA ARG A 81 19.14 -5.25 -0.45
C ARG A 81 18.20 -6.44 -0.39
N TRP A 82 16.90 -6.24 -0.65
CA TRP A 82 15.85 -7.21 -0.30
C TRP A 82 15.04 -7.73 -1.48
N HIS A 83 15.32 -7.34 -2.73
CA HIS A 83 14.54 -7.75 -3.91
C HIS A 83 14.35 -9.27 -4.05
N HIS A 84 15.26 -10.07 -3.49
CA HIS A 84 15.21 -11.53 -3.48
C HIS A 84 14.28 -12.12 -2.40
N ASP A 85 14.02 -11.39 -1.31
CA ASP A 85 13.12 -11.82 -0.25
C ASP A 85 11.70 -11.30 -0.52
N GLY A 86 10.85 -12.23 -0.94
CA GLY A 86 9.46 -11.94 -1.20
C GLY A 86 8.78 -11.26 -0.01
N LEU A 87 8.76 -11.88 1.16
CA LEU A 87 7.94 -11.38 2.28
C LEU A 87 8.37 -9.98 2.74
N VAL A 88 9.66 -9.67 2.64
CA VAL A 88 10.19 -8.34 2.90
C VAL A 88 9.74 -7.34 1.84
N MET A 89 9.79 -7.71 0.55
CA MET A 89 9.32 -6.85 -0.54
C MET A 89 7.82 -6.57 -0.51
N ASP A 90 6.97 -7.42 0.10
CA ASP A 90 5.55 -7.07 0.31
C ASP A 90 5.39 -5.80 1.14
N LYS A 91 6.25 -5.58 2.13
CA LYS A 91 6.23 -4.36 2.96
C LYS A 91 6.62 -3.14 2.14
N TRP A 92 7.62 -3.30 1.28
CA TRP A 92 8.06 -2.26 0.36
C TRP A 92 6.98 -1.89 -0.67
N PHE A 93 6.33 -2.88 -1.31
CA PHE A 93 5.21 -2.63 -2.23
C PHE A 93 4.04 -1.95 -1.53
N SER A 94 3.68 -2.42 -0.33
CA SER A 94 2.58 -1.82 0.45
C SER A 94 2.88 -0.36 0.75
N LEU A 95 4.12 -0.06 1.13
CA LEU A 95 4.52 1.31 1.45
C LEU A 95 4.48 2.23 0.23
N GLN A 96 4.91 1.74 -0.94
CA GLN A 96 4.80 2.50 -2.19
C GLN A 96 3.34 2.71 -2.61
N ALA A 97 2.50 1.68 -2.48
CA ALA A 97 1.08 1.73 -2.81
C ALA A 97 0.28 2.70 -1.93
N THR A 98 0.69 2.88 -0.68
CA THR A 98 0.07 3.82 0.27
C THR A 98 0.76 5.18 0.34
N SER A 99 1.61 5.51 -0.64
CA SER A 99 2.27 6.82 -0.71
C SER A 99 1.23 7.94 -0.84
N PRO A 100 1.37 9.06 -0.11
CA PRO A 100 0.51 10.24 -0.25
C PRO A 100 0.91 11.14 -1.44
N ALA A 101 1.96 10.76 -2.18
CA ALA A 101 2.43 11.53 -3.32
C ALA A 101 1.38 11.56 -4.45
N ALA A 102 1.32 12.68 -5.18
CA ALA A 102 0.34 12.86 -6.27
C ALA A 102 0.51 11.84 -7.41
N ASP A 103 1.72 11.31 -7.59
CA ASP A 103 2.10 10.29 -8.58
C ASP A 103 1.95 8.85 -8.07
N ALA A 104 1.26 8.61 -6.94
CA ALA A 104 1.15 7.29 -6.33
C ALA A 104 0.60 6.22 -7.30
N LEU A 105 -0.39 6.56 -8.12
CA LEU A 105 -0.94 5.64 -9.12
C LEU A 105 0.10 5.27 -10.19
N ASP A 106 0.86 6.25 -10.67
CA ASP A 106 1.88 6.02 -11.70
C ASP A 106 3.01 5.13 -11.16
N ARG A 107 3.39 5.33 -9.90
CA ARG A 107 4.34 4.44 -9.21
C ARG A 107 3.78 3.02 -9.11
N VAL A 108 2.53 2.84 -8.67
CA VAL A 108 1.90 1.52 -8.58
C VAL A 108 1.90 0.83 -9.95
N LYS A 109 1.57 1.56 -11.02
CA LYS A 109 1.63 1.03 -12.40
C LYS A 109 3.03 0.61 -12.80
N SER A 110 4.06 1.41 -12.53
CA SER A 110 5.46 1.05 -12.83
C SER A 110 5.92 -0.20 -12.08
N LEU A 111 5.38 -0.44 -10.88
CA LEU A 111 5.76 -1.58 -10.06
C LEU A 111 5.14 -2.91 -10.53
N LEU A 112 4.17 -2.87 -11.45
CA LEU A 112 3.65 -4.07 -12.11
C LEU A 112 4.71 -4.79 -12.95
N THR A 113 5.74 -4.07 -13.42
CA THR A 113 6.88 -4.64 -14.16
C THR A 113 8.12 -4.84 -13.29
N HIS A 114 8.00 -4.67 -11.96
CA HIS A 114 9.12 -4.83 -11.04
C HIS A 114 9.55 -6.29 -10.95
N SER A 115 10.85 -6.56 -10.85
CA SER A 115 11.41 -7.92 -10.78
C SER A 115 10.86 -8.73 -9.61
N ALA A 116 10.62 -8.09 -8.47
CA ALA A 116 10.03 -8.70 -7.27
C ALA A 116 8.49 -8.81 -7.30
N PHE A 117 7.81 -8.34 -8.35
CA PHE A 117 6.36 -8.42 -8.49
C PHE A 117 5.92 -9.53 -9.46
N SER A 118 4.82 -10.21 -9.13
CA SER A 118 4.19 -11.18 -10.01
C SER A 118 2.70 -11.31 -9.71
N LEU A 119 1.85 -11.19 -10.73
CA LEU A 119 0.41 -11.42 -10.62
C LEU A 119 0.06 -12.86 -10.25
N ASN A 120 0.97 -13.81 -10.44
CA ASN A 120 0.75 -15.21 -10.06
C ASN A 120 0.88 -15.44 -8.54
N ASN A 121 1.43 -14.47 -7.79
CA ASN A 121 1.61 -14.59 -6.35
C ASN A 121 0.55 -13.73 -5.63
N PRO A 122 -0.43 -14.34 -4.93
CA PRO A 122 -1.48 -13.61 -4.22
C PRO A 122 -0.98 -12.60 -3.20
N ASN A 123 0.18 -12.83 -2.58
CA ASN A 123 0.75 -11.90 -1.62
C ASN A 123 1.27 -10.64 -2.31
N ARG A 124 1.92 -10.76 -3.48
CA ARG A 124 2.34 -9.61 -4.31
C ARG A 124 1.15 -8.75 -4.72
N VAL A 125 0.11 -9.40 -5.24
CA VAL A 125 -1.12 -8.72 -5.66
C VAL A 125 -1.74 -7.95 -4.49
N ARG A 126 -1.85 -8.59 -3.33
CA ARG A 126 -2.38 -7.94 -2.12
C ARG A 126 -1.49 -6.78 -1.66
N ALA A 127 -0.17 -6.96 -1.68
CA ALA A 127 0.78 -5.97 -1.19
C ALA A 127 0.86 -4.73 -2.07
N LEU A 128 0.67 -4.85 -3.39
CA LEU A 128 0.69 -3.69 -4.29
C LEU A 128 -0.73 -3.19 -4.59
N ILE A 129 -1.55 -4.01 -5.24
CA ILE A 129 -2.86 -3.60 -5.74
C ILE A 129 -3.89 -3.53 -4.62
N GLY A 130 -3.90 -4.54 -3.74
CA GLY A 130 -4.78 -4.55 -2.57
C GLY A 130 -4.49 -3.37 -1.64
N ALA A 131 -3.21 -3.09 -1.36
CA ALA A 131 -2.81 -1.95 -0.55
C ALA A 131 -3.19 -0.61 -1.20
N PHE A 132 -3.00 -0.45 -2.51
CA PHE A 132 -3.42 0.76 -3.22
C PHE A 132 -4.94 0.97 -3.11
N ALA A 133 -5.73 -0.06 -3.44
CA ALA A 133 -7.19 0.06 -3.49
C ALA A 133 -7.83 0.21 -2.09
N ALA A 134 -7.32 -0.48 -1.08
CA ALA A 134 -7.92 -0.49 0.26
C ALA A 134 -7.30 0.53 1.23
N ASN A 135 -5.98 0.76 1.14
CA ASN A 135 -5.23 1.56 2.11
C ASN A 135 -4.76 2.92 1.55
N ASN A 136 -5.06 3.23 0.29
CA ASN A 136 -4.87 4.56 -0.29
C ASN A 136 -6.17 5.10 -0.91
N PRO A 137 -7.25 5.27 -0.11
CA PRO A 137 -8.55 5.69 -0.64
C PRO A 137 -8.50 7.07 -1.32
N ALA A 138 -7.58 7.95 -0.91
CA ALA A 138 -7.41 9.25 -1.56
C ALA A 138 -6.98 9.12 -3.03
N ALA A 139 -6.01 8.25 -3.32
CA ALA A 139 -5.54 7.99 -4.68
C ALA A 139 -6.47 7.03 -5.44
N PHE A 140 -6.99 5.98 -4.79
CA PHE A 140 -7.89 5.02 -5.42
C PHE A 140 -9.20 5.67 -5.86
N HIS A 141 -9.74 6.57 -5.03
CA HIS A 141 -10.91 7.37 -5.35
C HIS A 141 -10.51 8.74 -5.93
N ALA A 142 -9.50 8.81 -6.79
CA ALA A 142 -9.21 10.02 -7.55
C ALA A 142 -10.46 10.46 -8.35
N ALA A 143 -10.67 11.78 -8.47
CA ALA A 143 -11.90 12.33 -9.06
C ALA A 143 -12.06 12.00 -10.55
N ASP A 144 -10.96 11.66 -11.23
CA ASP A 144 -10.92 11.22 -12.63
C ASP A 144 -11.26 9.73 -12.81
N GLY A 145 -11.40 8.97 -11.71
CA GLY A 145 -11.66 7.53 -11.75
C GLY A 145 -10.48 6.66 -12.15
N SER A 146 -9.27 7.21 -12.21
CA SER A 146 -8.06 6.51 -12.66
C SER A 146 -7.69 5.29 -11.80
N GLY A 147 -7.96 5.35 -10.48
CA GLY A 147 -7.79 4.21 -9.58
C GLY A 147 -8.74 3.05 -9.88
N TYR A 148 -10.00 3.35 -10.26
CA TYR A 148 -10.96 2.33 -10.68
C TYR A 148 -10.55 1.67 -11.99
N ALA A 149 -10.03 2.45 -12.94
CA ALA A 149 -9.55 1.94 -14.22
C ALA A 149 -8.41 0.92 -14.05
N LEU A 150 -7.41 1.23 -13.20
CA LEU A 150 -6.35 0.28 -12.86
C LEU A 150 -6.94 -1.02 -12.30
N LEU A 151 -7.89 -0.93 -11.37
CA LEU A 151 -8.45 -2.12 -10.75
C LEU A 151 -9.22 -2.99 -11.75
N VAL A 152 -9.86 -2.40 -12.77
CA VAL A 152 -10.50 -3.16 -13.86
C VAL A 152 -9.48 -3.96 -14.66
N GLU A 153 -8.35 -3.35 -15.03
CA GLU A 153 -7.27 -4.03 -15.76
C GLU A 153 -6.79 -5.25 -14.97
N ILE A 154 -6.50 -5.05 -13.68
CA ILE A 154 -6.01 -6.13 -12.81
C ILE A 154 -7.07 -7.20 -12.58
N LEU A 155 -8.33 -6.82 -12.32
CA LEU A 155 -9.42 -7.78 -12.08
C LEU A 155 -9.77 -8.57 -13.35
N THR A 156 -9.63 -7.99 -14.53
CA THR A 156 -9.83 -8.69 -15.81
C THR A 156 -8.84 -9.84 -15.94
N GLU A 157 -7.57 -9.60 -15.59
CA GLU A 157 -6.55 -10.64 -15.63
C GLU A 157 -6.72 -11.67 -14.49
N LEU A 158 -7.01 -11.22 -13.27
CA LEU A 158 -7.22 -12.10 -12.11
C LEU A 158 -8.50 -12.92 -12.21
N ASN A 159 -9.53 -12.45 -12.91
CA ASN A 159 -10.77 -13.20 -13.13
C ASN A 159 -10.48 -14.59 -13.74
N THR A 160 -9.57 -14.64 -14.71
CA THR A 160 -9.19 -15.91 -15.36
C THR A 160 -8.12 -16.65 -14.56
N ARG A 161 -7.13 -15.93 -14.03
CA ARG A 161 -5.96 -16.56 -13.38
C ARG A 161 -6.25 -17.05 -11.97
N ASN A 162 -6.94 -16.25 -11.15
CA ASN A 162 -7.19 -16.53 -9.75
C ASN A 162 -8.46 -15.80 -9.26
N PRO A 163 -9.66 -16.35 -9.55
CA PRO A 163 -10.95 -15.78 -9.15
C PRO A 163 -11.06 -15.42 -7.66
N GLN A 164 -10.46 -16.22 -6.78
CA GLN A 164 -10.52 -15.98 -5.35
C GLN A 164 -9.75 -14.72 -4.93
N VAL A 165 -8.61 -14.44 -5.56
CA VAL A 165 -7.88 -13.19 -5.35
C VAL A 165 -8.66 -12.03 -5.96
N ALA A 166 -9.20 -12.20 -7.18
CA ALA A 166 -10.02 -11.18 -7.82
C ALA A 166 -11.21 -10.75 -6.94
N SER A 167 -11.91 -11.73 -6.36
CA SER A 167 -13.04 -11.51 -5.45
C SER A 167 -12.66 -10.73 -4.20
N ARG A 168 -11.44 -10.88 -3.67
CA ARG A 168 -10.96 -10.03 -2.57
C ARG A 168 -10.59 -8.63 -3.06
N MET A 169 -10.00 -8.51 -4.25
CA MET A 169 -9.57 -7.22 -4.80
C MET A 169 -10.72 -6.31 -5.24
N VAL A 170 -11.91 -6.85 -5.52
CA VAL A 170 -13.10 -6.03 -5.88
C VAL A 170 -13.77 -5.34 -4.68
N GLU A 171 -13.40 -5.70 -3.44
CA GLU A 171 -14.08 -5.21 -2.22
C GLU A 171 -14.14 -3.68 -2.08
N PRO A 172 -13.10 -2.90 -2.43
CA PRO A 172 -13.18 -1.44 -2.38
C PRO A 172 -14.25 -0.84 -3.34
N LEU A 173 -14.55 -1.49 -4.47
CA LEU A 173 -15.56 -1.02 -5.44
C LEU A 173 -16.99 -1.27 -4.97
N ILE A 174 -17.24 -2.33 -4.20
CA ILE A 174 -18.60 -2.66 -3.75
C ILE A 174 -19.06 -1.78 -2.58
N LEU A 175 -18.18 -0.94 -2.02
CA LEU A 175 -18.50 0.05 -0.99
C LEU A 175 -19.05 1.37 -1.56
N LEU A 176 -19.45 1.41 -2.83
CA LEU A 176 -19.85 2.62 -3.57
C LEU A 176 -20.83 3.54 -2.82
N LYS A 177 -21.84 2.99 -2.13
CA LYS A 177 -22.83 3.76 -1.36
C LYS A 177 -22.25 4.68 -0.28
N ARG A 178 -21.00 4.42 0.15
CA ARG A 178 -20.31 5.21 1.17
C ARG A 178 -19.69 6.49 0.61
N TYR A 179 -19.66 6.65 -0.71
CA TYR A 179 -19.01 7.76 -1.40
C TYR A 179 -20.03 8.77 -1.96
N ASP A 180 -19.55 9.92 -2.40
CA ASP A 180 -20.38 10.93 -3.07
C ASP A 180 -20.97 10.45 -4.41
N LEU A 181 -22.00 11.15 -4.90
CA LEU A 181 -22.70 10.81 -6.13
C LEU A 181 -21.79 10.71 -7.37
N PRO A 182 -20.85 11.65 -7.63
CA PRO A 182 -19.87 11.48 -8.71
C PRO A 182 -19.08 10.17 -8.63
N ARG A 183 -18.53 9.81 -7.45
CA ARG A 183 -17.78 8.56 -7.28
C ARG A 183 -18.66 7.33 -7.38
N GLN A 184 -19.87 7.37 -6.86
CA GLN A 184 -20.85 6.29 -7.01
C GLN A 184 -21.09 5.96 -8.49
N ARG A 185 -21.26 6.98 -9.35
CA ARG A 185 -21.45 6.78 -10.79
C ARG A 185 -20.26 6.09 -11.44
N LEU A 186 -19.04 6.54 -11.13
CA LEU A 186 -17.81 5.93 -11.63
C LEU A 186 -17.65 4.48 -11.15
N MET A 187 -17.90 4.22 -9.88
CA MET A 187 -17.82 2.87 -9.29
C MET A 187 -18.88 1.94 -9.88
N ARG A 188 -20.12 2.42 -10.05
CA ARG A 188 -21.20 1.65 -10.70
C ARG A 188 -20.84 1.29 -12.14
N ALA A 189 -20.38 2.28 -12.94
CA ALA A 189 -19.95 2.03 -14.31
C ALA A 189 -18.78 1.02 -14.37
N THR A 190 -17.86 1.09 -13.41
CA THR A 190 -16.74 0.16 -13.26
C THR A 190 -17.22 -1.26 -12.96
N LEU A 191 -18.17 -1.41 -12.03
CA LEU A 191 -18.80 -2.69 -11.69
C LEU A 191 -19.60 -3.28 -12.86
N GLU A 192 -20.32 -2.45 -13.61
CA GLU A 192 -21.05 -2.86 -14.82
C GLU A 192 -20.08 -3.36 -15.91
N ARG A 193 -18.95 -2.66 -16.10
CA ARG A 193 -17.89 -3.11 -17.02
C ARG A 193 -17.32 -4.47 -16.61
N LEU A 194 -17.06 -4.68 -15.32
CA LEU A 194 -16.60 -5.99 -14.81
C LEU A 194 -17.67 -7.07 -14.97
N LYS A 195 -18.94 -6.74 -14.75
CA LYS A 195 -20.07 -7.66 -14.94
C LYS A 195 -20.19 -8.15 -16.38
N ALA A 196 -19.80 -7.32 -17.34
CA ALA A 196 -19.84 -7.61 -18.77
C ALA A 196 -18.62 -8.41 -19.28
N LEU A 197 -17.67 -8.78 -18.42
CA LEU A 197 -16.53 -9.61 -18.84
C LEU A 197 -17.01 -10.99 -19.33
N GLU A 198 -16.43 -11.45 -20.43
CA GLU A 198 -16.59 -12.82 -20.87
C GLU A 198 -15.99 -13.77 -19.82
N ASN A 199 -16.69 -14.87 -19.54
CA ASN A 199 -16.29 -15.85 -18.53
C ASN A 199 -16.05 -15.24 -17.13
N LEU A 200 -16.90 -14.28 -16.73
CA LEU A 200 -16.88 -13.77 -15.37
C LEU A 200 -17.06 -14.91 -14.36
N SER A 201 -16.10 -15.04 -13.45
CA SER A 201 -16.10 -16.04 -12.40
C SER A 201 -17.31 -15.88 -11.47
N GLY A 202 -17.81 -17.00 -10.94
CA GLY A 202 -18.93 -16.99 -9.99
C GLY A 202 -18.66 -16.10 -8.76
N ASP A 203 -17.43 -16.14 -8.24
CA ASP A 203 -17.02 -15.33 -7.08
C ASP A 203 -17.15 -13.82 -7.33
N LEU A 204 -16.81 -13.34 -8.54
CA LEU A 204 -16.97 -11.94 -8.90
C LEU A 204 -18.42 -11.61 -9.24
N PHE A 205 -19.11 -12.50 -9.96
CA PHE A 205 -20.50 -12.30 -10.36
C PHE A 205 -21.40 -12.07 -9.14
N GLU A 206 -21.24 -12.87 -8.08
CA GLU A 206 -22.02 -12.74 -6.85
C GLU A 206 -21.81 -11.37 -6.18
N LYS A 207 -20.54 -10.99 -5.93
CA LYS A 207 -20.21 -9.72 -5.27
C LYS A 207 -20.67 -8.51 -6.09
N ILE A 208 -20.43 -8.52 -7.40
CA ILE A 208 -20.78 -7.43 -8.30
C ILE A 208 -22.30 -7.29 -8.43
N SER A 209 -23.02 -8.41 -8.61
CA SER A 209 -24.48 -8.38 -8.76
C SER A 209 -25.16 -7.87 -7.51
N LYS A 210 -24.70 -8.29 -6.32
CA LYS A 210 -25.20 -7.79 -5.04
C LYS A 210 -24.93 -6.29 -4.88
N ALA A 211 -23.70 -5.85 -5.17
CA ALA A 211 -23.34 -4.44 -5.06
C ALA A 211 -24.17 -3.54 -5.97
N LEU A 212 -24.45 -3.98 -7.21
CA LEU A 212 -25.25 -3.22 -8.17
C LEU A 212 -26.75 -3.20 -7.84
N ALA A 213 -27.29 -4.30 -7.31
CA ALA A 213 -28.68 -4.40 -6.89
C ALA A 213 -28.96 -3.54 -5.65
N ASP A 214 -28.00 -3.51 -4.72
CA ASP A 214 -28.12 -2.71 -3.53
C ASP A 214 -27.98 -1.21 -3.86
N ALA A 215 -27.07 -0.83 -4.77
CA ALA A 215 -26.64 0.54 -5.04
C ALA A 215 -27.72 1.54 -5.50
#